data_AF-A0A821A7T7-F1
#
_entry.id   AF-A0A821A7T7-F1
#
_cell.length_a   1.000
_cell.length_b   1.000
_cell.length_c   1.000
_cell.angle_alpha   90.00
_cell.angle_beta   90.00
_cell.angle_gamma   90.00
#
_symmetry.space_group_name_H-M   'P 1'
#
loop_
_entity.id
_entity.type
_entity.pdbx_description
1 polymer ?
#
loop_
_entity_poly.entity_id
_entity_poly.type
_entity_poly.pdbx_seq_one_letter_code
_entity_poly.pdbx_strand_id
1 'polypeptide(L)'
;MLGKLRVKCMTCGQIDLERSDFERHVTAACPAICSAADIMCPWTGVRGQLDNHLANCSYHNLRPKLVSLMAERKQLKEQVSQQIAAIKKFKDEVQQLKNEREQNKILNQNSNRHFTEQNIQHKAQIDQHVNKLRQFEEQLKREQNQSHYHHNKIRELHEGNKKLVAQVERNEQEARDLKEQLKRQISQRDADHKQICSLKEKLKQQIAAAEGYHNDIMQLKEQLKHEYAKNDEHQTEVKSLKEQMKDEHMQSRNEIQQLTENEMHYKADIAEYRGGIQKLKQQ
;
A
#
# COMPACT_ATOMS: atom_id res chain seq x y z
N MET A 1 -29.59 65.38 142.58
CA MET A 1 -30.93 65.91 142.23
C MET A 1 -31.17 65.87 140.71
N LEU A 2 -31.07 64.69 140.06
CA LEU A 2 -31.29 64.56 138.61
C LEU A 2 -32.64 63.91 138.23
N GLY A 3 -33.44 63.47 139.22
CA GLY A 3 -34.70 62.75 138.98
C GLY A 3 -35.83 63.60 138.40
N LYS A 4 -35.89 64.90 138.72
CA LYS A 4 -36.94 65.83 138.26
C LYS A 4 -36.70 66.41 136.85
N LEU A 5 -35.62 66.00 136.18
CA LEU A 5 -35.31 66.49 134.83
C LEU A 5 -36.35 65.92 133.85
N ARG A 6 -37.02 66.79 133.10
CA ARG A 6 -38.00 66.38 132.09
C ARG A 6 -37.27 65.88 130.84
N VAL A 7 -37.60 64.68 130.37
CA VAL A 7 -36.99 64.02 129.21
C VAL A 7 -38.06 63.59 128.20
N LYS A 8 -37.67 63.48 126.93
CA LYS A 8 -38.51 62.99 125.83
C LYS A 8 -38.21 61.52 125.56
N CYS A 9 -39.25 60.69 125.40
CA CYS A 9 -39.10 59.33 124.91
C CYS A 9 -38.81 59.32 123.40
N MET A 10 -37.66 58.78 123.00
CA MET A 10 -37.26 58.68 121.59
C MET A 10 -38.05 57.63 120.81
N THR A 11 -38.72 56.70 121.51
CA THR A 11 -39.42 55.57 120.88
C THR A 11 -40.86 55.90 120.52
N CYS A 12 -41.62 56.51 121.44
CA CYS A 12 -43.02 56.87 121.22
C CYS A 12 -43.24 58.38 121.02
N GLY A 13 -42.20 59.19 121.23
CA GLY A 13 -42.26 60.64 121.08
C GLY A 13 -42.88 61.41 122.25
N GLN A 14 -43.34 60.73 123.32
CA GLN A 14 -43.95 61.39 124.49
C GLN A 14 -42.94 62.32 125.20
N ILE A 15 -43.39 63.54 125.51
CA ILE A 15 -42.62 64.60 126.17
C ILE A 15 -43.05 64.77 127.63
N ASP A 16 -42.26 65.50 128.42
CA ASP A 16 -42.49 65.81 129.85
C ASP A 16 -42.47 64.63 130.84
N LEU A 17 -41.71 63.57 130.52
CA LEU A 17 -41.47 62.48 131.46
C LEU A 17 -40.41 62.88 132.47
N GLU A 18 -40.64 62.68 133.78
CA GLU A 18 -39.57 62.86 134.76
C GLU A 18 -38.52 61.77 134.55
N ARG A 19 -37.23 62.13 134.65
CA ARG A 19 -36.13 61.18 134.47
C ARG A 19 -36.21 60.00 135.43
N SER A 20 -36.73 60.22 136.64
CA SER A 20 -37.02 59.14 137.61
C SER A 20 -38.15 58.20 137.17
N ASP A 21 -39.08 58.68 136.35
CA ASP A 21 -40.23 57.92 135.84
C ASP A 21 -40.01 57.39 134.41
N PHE A 22 -38.89 57.72 133.77
CA PHE A 22 -38.60 57.33 132.39
C PHE A 22 -38.53 55.81 132.22
N GLU A 23 -37.88 55.11 133.16
CA GLU A 23 -37.74 53.65 133.11
C GLU A 23 -39.09 52.95 133.33
N ARG A 24 -39.92 53.51 134.22
CA ARG A 24 -41.33 53.09 134.39
C ARG A 24 -42.14 53.35 133.12
N HIS A 25 -41.95 54.48 132.46
CA HIS A 25 -42.61 54.79 131.18
C HIS A 25 -42.20 53.79 130.09
N VAL A 26 -40.90 53.57 129.87
CA VAL A 26 -40.42 52.60 128.88
C VAL A 26 -41.01 51.22 129.16
N THR A 27 -41.03 50.78 130.41
CA THR A 27 -41.47 49.43 130.75
C THR A 27 -42.99 49.25 130.71
N ALA A 28 -43.75 50.24 131.20
CA ALA A 28 -45.18 50.06 131.52
C ALA A 28 -46.14 50.94 130.70
N ALA A 29 -45.66 51.92 129.94
CA ALA A 29 -46.53 52.88 129.24
C ALA A 29 -46.11 53.20 127.80
N CYS A 30 -44.84 52.97 127.42
CA CYS A 30 -44.34 53.29 126.10
C CYS A 30 -44.93 52.29 125.09
N PRO A 31 -45.75 52.73 124.12
CA PRO A 31 -46.32 51.85 123.12
C PRO A 31 -45.21 51.22 122.27
N ALA A 32 -45.38 49.94 121.97
CA ALA A 32 -44.51 49.14 121.14
C ALA A 32 -45.39 48.33 120.18
N ILE A 33 -44.95 48.28 118.94
CA ILE A 33 -45.53 47.41 117.91
C ILE A 33 -44.56 46.26 117.65
N CYS A 34 -45.10 45.10 117.29
CA CYS A 34 -44.27 43.97 116.95
C CYS A 34 -43.42 44.26 115.70
N SER A 35 -42.20 43.75 115.66
CA SER A 35 -41.34 43.83 114.46
C SER A 35 -41.90 43.11 113.24
N ALA A 36 -42.89 42.22 113.46
CA ALA A 36 -43.64 41.50 112.43
C ALA A 36 -44.98 42.19 112.07
N ALA A 37 -45.18 43.46 112.44
CA ALA A 37 -46.38 44.22 112.04
C ALA A 37 -46.50 44.37 110.51
N ASP A 38 -45.39 44.34 109.77
CA ASP A 38 -45.34 44.35 108.30
C ASP A 38 -45.93 43.09 107.65
N ILE A 39 -45.95 41.98 108.39
CA ILE A 39 -46.60 40.72 108.01
C ILE A 39 -47.85 40.47 108.85
N MET A 40 -48.51 41.57 109.25
CA MET A 40 -49.83 41.58 109.88
C MET A 40 -49.89 41.03 111.31
N CYS A 41 -48.80 41.11 112.08
CA CYS A 41 -48.89 40.83 113.51
C CYS A 41 -49.81 41.86 114.20
N PRO A 42 -50.92 41.44 114.84
CA PRO A 42 -51.88 42.35 115.43
C PRO A 42 -51.45 42.88 116.81
N TRP A 43 -50.28 42.45 117.31
CA TRP A 43 -49.85 42.80 118.66
C TRP A 43 -49.41 44.26 118.76
N THR A 44 -50.06 44.96 119.67
CA THR A 44 -49.70 46.30 120.14
C THR A 44 -49.69 46.24 121.66
N GLY A 45 -48.60 46.65 122.29
CA GLY A 45 -48.47 46.57 123.75
C GLY A 45 -47.48 47.59 124.28
N VAL A 46 -47.04 47.41 125.53
CA VAL A 46 -46.01 48.26 126.13
C VAL A 46 -44.62 47.66 125.88
N ARG A 47 -43.59 48.50 125.76
CA ARG A 47 -42.23 48.06 125.38
C ARG A 47 -41.67 47.00 126.32
N GLY A 48 -41.95 47.07 127.63
CA GLY A 48 -41.50 46.06 128.60
C GLY A 48 -42.04 44.64 128.35
N GLN A 49 -43.14 44.50 127.61
CA GLN A 49 -43.73 43.20 127.24
C GLN A 49 -43.29 42.71 125.86
N LEU A 50 -42.56 43.53 125.09
CA LEU A 50 -42.22 43.23 123.71
C LEU A 50 -41.30 42.01 123.59
N ASP A 51 -40.28 41.88 124.43
CA ASP A 51 -39.32 40.77 124.31
C ASP A 51 -40.00 39.42 124.60
N ASN A 52 -40.91 39.40 125.59
CA ASN A 52 -41.75 38.24 125.88
C ASN A 52 -42.72 37.94 124.72
N HIS A 53 -43.27 38.98 124.09
CA HIS A 53 -44.07 38.81 122.88
C HIS A 53 -43.22 38.26 121.73
N LEU A 54 -42.06 38.84 121.41
CA LEU A 54 -41.20 38.41 120.30
C LEU A 54 -40.75 36.96 120.45
N ALA A 55 -40.44 36.50 121.66
CA ALA A 55 -40.09 35.11 121.95
C ALA A 55 -41.24 34.13 121.61
N ASN A 56 -42.49 34.57 121.78
CA ASN A 56 -43.69 33.74 121.57
C ASN A 56 -44.50 34.14 120.32
N CYS A 57 -44.03 35.10 119.54
CA CYS A 57 -44.79 35.67 118.44
C CYS A 57 -44.69 34.75 117.23
N SER A 58 -45.80 34.06 116.93
CA SER A 58 -45.90 33.20 115.74
C SER A 58 -45.53 33.93 114.45
N TYR A 59 -45.89 35.21 114.32
CA TYR A 59 -45.58 36.02 113.15
C TYR A 59 -44.08 36.35 113.04
N HIS A 60 -43.44 36.70 114.16
CA HIS A 60 -41.99 36.93 114.19
C HIS A 60 -41.22 35.67 113.81
N ASN A 61 -41.64 34.51 114.33
CA ASN A 61 -41.05 33.21 114.03
C ASN A 61 -41.30 32.74 112.58
N LEU A 62 -42.36 33.23 111.92
CA LEU A 62 -42.68 32.93 110.51
C LEU A 62 -41.85 33.76 109.51
N ARG A 63 -41.34 34.92 109.93
CA ARG A 63 -40.64 35.88 109.05
C ARG A 63 -39.43 35.28 108.32
N PRO A 64 -38.53 34.50 108.97
CA PRO A 64 -37.41 33.85 108.28
C PRO A 64 -37.89 32.89 107.18
N LYS A 65 -38.98 32.16 107.43
CA LYS A 65 -39.55 31.24 106.44
C LYS A 65 -40.16 32.00 105.26
N LEU A 66 -40.82 33.12 105.51
CA LEU A 66 -41.37 33.97 104.44
C LEU A 66 -40.27 34.57 103.57
N VAL A 67 -39.18 35.07 104.16
CA VAL A 67 -38.02 35.58 103.41
C VAL A 67 -37.39 34.48 102.55
N SER A 68 -37.22 33.28 103.12
CA SER A 68 -36.73 32.11 102.37
C SER A 68 -37.63 31.76 101.19
N LEU A 69 -38.96 31.74 101.37
CA LEU A 69 -39.91 31.43 100.30
C LEU A 69 -39.94 32.52 99.21
N MET A 70 -39.80 33.80 99.59
CA MET A 70 -39.70 34.89 98.62
C MET A 70 -38.42 34.81 97.79
N ALA A 71 -37.29 34.46 98.42
CA ALA A 71 -36.01 34.25 97.73
C ALA A 71 -36.09 33.05 96.78
N GLU A 72 -36.64 31.92 97.24
CA GLU A 72 -36.86 30.73 96.42
C GLU A 72 -37.78 31.02 95.23
N ARG A 73 -38.91 31.72 95.44
CA ARG A 73 -39.80 32.16 94.36
C ARG A 73 -39.07 33.04 93.34
N LYS A 74 -38.21 33.96 93.79
CA LYS A 74 -37.41 34.81 92.90
C LYS A 74 -36.44 33.95 92.07
N GLN A 75 -35.73 33.04 92.71
CA GLN A 75 -34.80 32.12 92.05
C GLN A 75 -35.52 31.22 91.03
N LEU A 76 -36.67 30.65 91.38
CA LEU A 76 -37.47 29.83 90.48
C LEU A 76 -37.96 30.62 89.26
N LYS A 77 -38.39 31.87 89.45
CA LYS A 77 -38.76 32.74 88.32
C LYS A 77 -37.61 33.00 87.37
N GLU A 78 -36.41 33.22 87.90
CA GLU A 78 -35.21 33.46 87.11
C GLU A 78 -34.78 32.19 86.36
N GLN A 79 -34.83 31.02 87.02
CA GLN A 79 -34.61 29.72 86.39
C GLN A 79 -35.62 29.46 85.27
N VAL A 80 -36.90 29.72 85.48
CA VAL A 80 -37.94 29.57 84.44
C VAL A 80 -37.66 30.51 83.27
N SER A 81 -37.29 31.77 83.52
CA SER A 81 -36.93 32.71 82.46
C SER A 81 -35.72 32.24 81.65
N GLN A 82 -34.70 31.70 82.31
CA GLN A 82 -33.51 31.14 81.66
C GLN A 82 -33.86 29.90 80.83
N GLN A 83 -34.70 29.00 81.36
CA GLN A 83 -35.16 27.82 80.64
C GLN A 83 -36.01 28.18 79.42
N ILE A 84 -36.89 29.18 79.51
CA ILE A 84 -37.67 29.67 78.36
C ILE A 84 -36.74 30.20 77.27
N ALA A 85 -35.70 30.96 77.64
CA ALA A 85 -34.72 31.45 76.67
C ALA A 85 -33.93 30.30 76.02
N ALA A 86 -33.53 29.29 76.80
CA ALA A 86 -32.86 28.10 76.29
C ALA A 86 -33.74 27.29 75.33
N ILE A 87 -35.02 27.07 75.69
CA ILE A 87 -35.99 26.37 74.84
C ILE A 87 -36.19 27.12 73.52
N LYS A 88 -36.26 28.45 73.55
CA LYS A 88 -36.37 29.25 72.33
C LYS A 88 -35.14 29.05 71.43
N LYS A 89 -33.93 29.12 72.00
CA LYS A 89 -32.69 28.89 71.25
C LYS A 89 -32.64 27.49 70.63
N PHE A 90 -32.98 26.45 71.38
CA PHE A 90 -33.03 25.08 70.86
C PHE A 90 -34.09 24.91 69.77
N LYS A 91 -35.24 25.58 69.89
CA LYS A 91 -36.27 25.56 68.85
C LYS A 91 -35.77 26.18 67.55
N ASP A 92 -35.03 27.28 67.64
CA ASP A 92 -34.44 27.95 66.48
C ASP A 92 -33.34 27.07 65.84
N GLU A 93 -32.46 26.45 66.64
CA GLU A 93 -31.45 25.49 66.16
C GLU A 93 -32.08 24.28 65.47
N VAL A 94 -33.14 23.70 66.05
CA VAL A 94 -33.87 22.58 65.44
C VAL A 94 -34.51 22.99 64.11
N GLN A 95 -35.03 24.21 64.02
CA GLN A 95 -35.60 24.71 62.76
C GLN A 95 -34.52 24.93 61.69
N GLN A 96 -33.35 25.44 62.08
CA GLN A 96 -32.21 25.58 61.18
C GLN A 96 -31.74 24.22 60.65
N LEU A 97 -31.56 23.23 61.52
CA LEU A 97 -31.16 21.88 61.13
C LEU A 97 -32.19 21.21 60.20
N LYS A 98 -33.49 21.46 60.39
CA LYS A 98 -34.53 20.98 59.47
C LYS A 98 -34.38 21.60 58.07
N ASN A 99 -34.11 22.89 58.00
CA ASN A 99 -33.91 23.58 56.73
C ASN A 99 -32.64 23.08 56.01
N GLU A 100 -31.54 22.91 56.74
CA GLU A 100 -30.28 22.37 56.20
C GLU A 100 -30.44 20.93 55.70
N ARG A 101 -31.19 20.11 56.42
CA ARG A 101 -31.49 18.73 55.99
C ARG A 101 -32.27 18.70 54.68
N GLU A 102 -33.26 19.57 54.52
CA GLU A 102 -34.05 19.62 53.28
C GLU A 102 -33.21 20.16 52.11
N GLN A 103 -32.38 21.17 52.34
CA GLN A 103 -31.43 21.66 51.32
C GLN A 103 -30.46 20.56 50.89
N ASN A 104 -29.88 19.81 51.82
CA ASN A 104 -29.00 18.68 51.51
C ASN A 104 -29.70 17.58 50.72
N LYS A 105 -30.97 17.31 51.02
CA LYS A 105 -31.78 16.34 50.27
C LYS A 105 -31.96 16.78 48.81
N ILE A 106 -32.28 18.06 48.58
CA ILE A 106 -32.43 18.62 47.23
C ILE A 106 -31.08 18.59 46.48
N LEU A 107 -29.99 19.00 47.13
CA LEU A 107 -28.63 18.98 46.57
C LEU A 107 -28.22 17.57 46.14
N ASN A 108 -28.46 16.56 46.99
CA ASN A 108 -28.16 15.17 46.66
C ASN A 108 -29.02 14.65 45.49
N GLN A 109 -30.31 14.99 45.44
CA GLN A 109 -31.18 14.62 44.33
C GLN A 109 -30.70 15.21 43.00
N ASN A 110 -30.34 16.50 43.00
CA ASN A 110 -29.82 17.18 41.81
C ASN A 110 -28.47 16.62 41.37
N SER A 111 -27.57 16.35 42.32
CA SER A 111 -26.25 15.76 42.03
C SER A 111 -26.39 14.38 41.43
N ASN A 112 -27.21 13.51 42.03
CA ASN A 112 -27.46 12.17 41.52
C ASN A 112 -28.09 12.19 40.12
N ARG A 113 -29.02 13.12 39.87
CA ARG A 113 -29.59 13.30 38.54
C ARG A 113 -28.53 13.71 37.53
N HIS A 114 -27.68 14.68 37.86
CA HIS A 114 -26.59 15.12 36.98
C HIS A 114 -25.61 13.99 36.65
N PHE A 115 -25.18 13.22 37.66
CA PHE A 115 -24.31 12.06 37.43
C PHE A 115 -24.99 10.98 36.58
N THR A 116 -26.29 10.75 36.78
CA THR A 116 -27.05 9.79 35.96
C THR A 116 -27.10 10.24 34.50
N GLU A 117 -27.38 11.53 34.25
CA GLU A 117 -27.41 12.10 32.91
C GLU A 117 -26.03 12.04 32.24
N GLN A 118 -24.95 12.38 32.95
CA GLN A 118 -23.59 12.24 32.44
C GLN A 118 -23.23 10.78 32.11
N ASN A 119 -23.60 9.82 32.96
CA ASN A 119 -23.33 8.41 32.71
C ASN A 119 -24.07 7.89 31.47
N ILE A 120 -25.32 8.33 31.26
CA ILE A 120 -26.07 8.01 30.04
C ILE A 120 -25.36 8.59 28.80
N GLN A 121 -24.89 9.83 28.87
CA GLN A 121 -24.16 10.46 27.76
C GLN A 121 -22.84 9.75 27.45
N HIS A 122 -22.03 9.45 28.47
CA HIS A 122 -20.78 8.72 28.29
C HIS A 122 -21.01 7.32 27.72
N LYS A 123 -22.06 6.62 28.18
CA LYS A 123 -22.43 5.31 27.62
C LYS A 123 -22.77 5.41 26.13
N ALA A 124 -23.59 6.39 25.75
CA ALA A 124 -23.92 6.62 24.34
C ALA A 124 -22.68 6.94 23.48
N GLN A 125 -21.73 7.72 24.02
CA GLN A 125 -20.46 7.99 23.35
C GLN A 125 -19.61 6.72 23.19
N ILE A 126 -19.51 5.88 24.24
CA ILE A 126 -18.81 4.59 24.17
C ILE A 126 -19.43 3.72 23.07
N ASP A 127 -20.75 3.58 23.04
CA ASP A 127 -21.45 2.78 22.03
C ASP A 127 -21.18 3.31 20.60
N GLN A 128 -21.15 4.64 20.43
CA GLN A 128 -20.79 5.26 19.16
C GLN A 128 -19.34 4.95 18.75
N HIS A 129 -18.39 5.01 19.69
CA HIS A 129 -16.98 4.69 19.42
C HIS A 129 -16.78 3.21 19.09
N VAL A 130 -17.45 2.31 19.80
CA VAL A 130 -17.44 0.87 19.52
C VAL A 130 -17.95 0.58 18.11
N ASN A 131 -19.04 1.24 17.68
CA ASN A 131 -19.55 1.10 16.32
C ASN A 131 -18.56 1.61 15.25
N LYS A 132 -17.89 2.74 15.50
CA LYS A 132 -16.83 3.24 14.59
C LYS A 132 -15.65 2.28 14.50
N LEU A 133 -15.21 1.71 15.62
CA LEU A 133 -14.13 0.70 15.62
C LEU A 133 -14.50 -0.51 14.77
N ARG A 134 -15.73 -1.03 14.91
CA ARG A 134 -16.21 -2.15 14.09
C ARG A 134 -16.19 -1.82 12.59
N GLN A 135 -16.61 -0.61 12.21
CA GLN A 135 -16.56 -0.17 10.81
C GLN A 135 -15.14 -0.12 10.27
N PHE A 136 -14.18 0.38 11.07
CA PHE A 136 -12.78 0.39 10.69
C PHE A 136 -12.17 -1.01 10.58
N GLU A 137 -12.52 -1.93 11.47
CA GLU A 137 -12.09 -3.34 11.36
C GLU A 137 -12.58 -3.98 10.06
N GLU A 138 -13.85 -3.76 9.69
CA GLU A 138 -14.41 -4.25 8.43
C GLU A 138 -13.76 -3.62 7.20
N GLN A 139 -13.42 -2.31 7.26
CA GLN A 139 -12.69 -1.64 6.20
C GLN A 139 -11.28 -2.21 6.05
N LEU A 140 -10.54 -2.36 7.16
CA LEU A 140 -9.18 -2.91 7.16
C LEU A 140 -9.16 -4.33 6.56
N LYS A 141 -10.15 -5.16 6.90
CA LYS A 141 -10.30 -6.51 6.35
C LYS A 141 -10.55 -6.49 4.83
N ARG A 142 -11.36 -5.54 4.34
CA ARG A 142 -11.60 -5.36 2.89
C ARG A 142 -10.32 -4.94 2.16
N GLU A 143 -9.58 -3.99 2.71
CA GLU A 143 -8.32 -3.52 2.13
C GLU A 143 -7.24 -4.62 2.12
N GLN A 144 -7.15 -5.42 3.19
CA GLN A 144 -6.26 -6.58 3.24
C GLN A 144 -6.59 -7.61 2.16
N ASN A 145 -7.87 -7.91 1.96
CA ASN A 145 -8.31 -8.83 0.90
C ASN A 145 -8.01 -8.28 -0.50
N GLN A 146 -8.23 -6.98 -0.73
CA GLN A 146 -7.87 -6.33 -1.99
C GLN A 146 -6.36 -6.36 -2.24
N SER A 147 -5.56 -6.04 -1.22
CA SER A 147 -4.10 -6.10 -1.28
C SER A 147 -3.62 -7.51 -1.64
N HIS A 148 -4.19 -8.55 -1.02
CA HIS A 148 -3.87 -9.93 -1.36
C HIS A 148 -4.23 -10.28 -2.81
N TYR A 149 -5.40 -9.86 -3.27
CA TYR A 149 -5.83 -10.03 -4.67
C TYR A 149 -4.86 -9.34 -5.65
N HIS A 150 -4.51 -8.07 -5.41
CA HIS A 150 -3.59 -7.34 -6.26
C HIS A 150 -2.18 -7.95 -6.24
N HIS A 151 -1.70 -8.40 -5.08
CA HIS A 151 -0.41 -9.06 -4.97
C HIS A 151 -0.35 -10.35 -5.82
N ASN A 152 -1.40 -11.18 -5.76
CA ASN A 152 -1.49 -12.37 -6.61
C ASN A 152 -1.55 -11.99 -8.09
N LYS A 153 -2.29 -10.92 -8.44
CA LYS A 153 -2.37 -10.46 -9.83
C LYS A 153 -1.04 -9.95 -10.37
N ILE A 154 -0.29 -9.21 -9.56
CA ILE A 154 1.07 -8.76 -9.90
C ILE A 154 1.97 -9.96 -10.14
N ARG A 155 1.88 -11.00 -9.31
CA ARG A 155 2.67 -12.24 -9.47
C ARG A 155 2.36 -12.96 -10.78
N GLU A 156 1.08 -13.10 -11.13
CA GLU A 156 0.64 -13.68 -12.42
C GLU A 156 1.20 -12.89 -13.61
N LEU A 157 1.07 -11.57 -13.58
CA LEU A 157 1.57 -10.69 -14.64
C LEU A 157 3.10 -10.77 -14.75
N HIS A 158 3.80 -10.85 -13.62
CA HIS A 158 5.25 -10.98 -13.59
C HIS A 158 5.71 -12.29 -14.25
N GLU A 159 5.06 -13.41 -13.93
CA GLU A 159 5.36 -14.70 -14.55
C GLU A 159 5.00 -14.72 -16.05
N GLY A 160 3.88 -14.10 -16.43
CA GLY A 160 3.51 -13.90 -17.83
C GLY A 160 4.56 -13.10 -18.61
N ASN A 161 5.02 -11.98 -18.04
CA ASN A 161 6.07 -11.16 -18.65
C ASN A 161 7.39 -11.91 -18.77
N LYS A 162 7.78 -12.70 -17.77
CA LYS A 162 9.00 -13.53 -17.83
C LYS A 162 8.95 -14.51 -19.00
N LYS A 163 7.80 -15.16 -19.24
CA LYS A 163 7.60 -16.06 -20.38
C LYS A 163 7.66 -15.32 -21.72
N LEU A 164 7.06 -14.14 -21.81
CA LEU A 164 7.09 -13.31 -23.01
C LEU A 164 8.51 -12.83 -23.34
N VAL A 165 9.28 -12.39 -22.34
CA VAL A 165 10.70 -12.01 -22.52
C VAL A 165 11.50 -13.18 -23.08
N ALA A 166 11.38 -14.37 -22.47
CA ALA A 166 12.06 -15.56 -22.96
C ALA A 166 11.63 -15.96 -24.38
N GLN A 167 10.37 -15.70 -24.76
CA GLN A 167 9.90 -15.94 -26.14
C GLN A 167 10.50 -14.92 -27.12
N VAL A 168 10.59 -13.64 -26.75
CA VAL A 168 11.20 -12.61 -27.57
C VAL A 168 12.68 -12.93 -27.81
N GLU A 169 13.42 -13.32 -26.77
CA GLU A 169 14.83 -13.73 -26.90
C GLU A 169 15.01 -14.91 -27.88
N ARG A 170 14.12 -15.91 -27.84
CA ARG A 170 14.13 -17.03 -28.80
C ARG A 170 13.85 -16.54 -30.22
N ASN A 171 12.82 -15.73 -30.42
CA ASN A 171 12.47 -15.20 -31.73
C ASN A 171 13.60 -14.34 -32.32
N GLU A 172 14.27 -13.53 -31.50
CA GLU A 172 15.42 -12.75 -31.91
C GLU A 172 16.60 -13.63 -32.33
N GLN A 173 16.84 -14.74 -31.61
CA GLN A 173 17.87 -15.69 -31.98
C GLN A 173 17.56 -16.38 -33.31
N GLU A 174 16.32 -16.85 -33.50
CA GLU A 174 15.86 -17.44 -34.76
C GLU A 174 16.01 -16.44 -35.93
N ALA A 175 15.67 -15.16 -35.72
CA ALA A 175 15.85 -14.12 -36.73
C ALA A 175 17.33 -13.89 -37.08
N ARG A 176 18.25 -13.94 -36.10
CA ARG A 176 19.69 -13.87 -36.33
C ARG A 176 20.18 -15.06 -37.16
N ASP A 177 19.74 -16.26 -36.82
CA ASP A 177 20.14 -17.49 -37.52
C ASP A 177 19.64 -17.51 -38.97
N LEU A 178 18.38 -17.13 -39.20
CA LEU A 178 17.80 -17.01 -40.54
C LEU A 178 18.53 -15.95 -41.38
N LYS A 179 18.90 -14.82 -40.78
CA LYS A 179 19.67 -13.78 -41.48
C LYS A 179 21.04 -14.30 -41.93
N GLU A 180 21.72 -15.07 -41.09
CA GLU A 180 23.01 -15.66 -41.43
C GLU A 180 22.87 -16.77 -42.51
N GLN A 181 21.83 -17.59 -42.42
CA GLN A 181 21.51 -18.57 -43.47
C GLN A 181 21.26 -17.89 -44.83
N LEU A 182 20.48 -16.82 -44.86
CA LEU A 182 20.22 -16.05 -46.08
C LEU A 182 21.51 -15.46 -46.67
N LYS A 183 22.39 -14.92 -45.83
CA LYS A 183 23.70 -14.39 -46.27
C LYS A 183 24.56 -15.47 -46.94
N ARG A 184 24.57 -16.69 -46.39
CA ARG A 184 25.27 -17.84 -46.98
C ARG A 184 24.66 -18.22 -48.33
N GLN A 185 23.34 -18.29 -48.43
CA GLN A 185 22.64 -18.60 -49.68
C GLN A 185 22.92 -17.56 -50.77
N ILE A 186 22.92 -16.26 -50.43
CA ILE A 186 23.28 -15.19 -51.38
C ILE A 186 24.72 -15.37 -51.87
N SER A 187 25.66 -15.62 -50.96
CA SER A 187 27.07 -15.83 -51.31
C SER A 187 27.26 -17.05 -52.23
N GLN A 188 26.55 -18.15 -51.95
CA GLN A 188 26.55 -19.34 -52.80
C GLN A 188 25.98 -19.04 -54.19
N ARG A 189 24.81 -18.39 -54.25
CA ARG A 189 24.18 -17.99 -55.52
C ARG A 189 25.11 -17.13 -56.37
N ASP A 190 25.81 -16.18 -55.75
CA ASP A 190 26.74 -15.30 -56.45
C ASP A 190 27.98 -16.07 -56.98
N ALA A 191 28.45 -17.08 -56.24
CA ALA A 191 29.50 -18.00 -56.71
C ALA A 191 29.02 -18.84 -57.90
N ASP A 192 27.84 -19.44 -57.80
CA ASP A 192 27.21 -20.22 -58.87
C ASP A 192 27.00 -19.35 -60.13
N HIS A 193 26.55 -18.10 -59.96
CA HIS A 193 26.38 -17.17 -61.06
C HIS A 193 27.69 -16.88 -61.80
N LYS A 194 28.79 -16.64 -61.06
CA LYS A 194 30.13 -16.47 -61.66
C LYS A 194 30.57 -17.72 -62.43
N GLN A 195 30.31 -18.91 -61.88
CA GLN A 195 30.62 -20.17 -62.56
C GLN A 195 29.82 -20.32 -63.85
N ILE A 196 28.51 -20.03 -63.83
CA ILE A 196 27.65 -20.05 -65.02
C ILE A 196 28.17 -19.08 -66.08
N CYS A 197 28.56 -17.85 -65.71
CA CYS A 197 29.14 -16.88 -66.63
C CYS A 197 30.42 -17.41 -67.29
N SER A 198 31.34 -18.02 -66.52
CA SER A 198 32.56 -18.62 -67.05
C SER A 198 32.27 -19.78 -68.01
N LEU A 199 31.35 -20.67 -67.65
CA LEU A 199 30.92 -21.78 -68.51
C LEU A 199 30.27 -21.30 -69.80
N LYS A 200 29.42 -20.27 -69.72
CA LYS A 200 28.79 -19.65 -70.89
C LYS A 200 29.83 -19.10 -71.86
N GLU A 201 30.90 -18.49 -71.35
CA GLU A 201 31.96 -17.95 -72.20
C GLU A 201 32.81 -19.05 -72.84
N LYS A 202 33.17 -20.10 -72.08
CA LYS A 202 33.83 -21.30 -72.63
C LYS A 202 32.98 -21.95 -73.73
N LEU A 203 31.66 -22.05 -73.53
CA LEU A 203 30.76 -22.62 -74.53
C LEU A 203 30.73 -21.77 -75.80
N LYS A 204 30.67 -20.43 -75.70
CA LYS A 204 30.78 -19.55 -76.87
C LYS A 204 32.09 -19.74 -77.64
N GLN A 205 33.21 -19.85 -76.92
CA GLN A 205 34.51 -20.12 -77.55
C GLN A 205 34.53 -21.46 -78.29
N GLN A 206 33.93 -22.51 -77.71
CA GLN A 206 33.79 -23.81 -78.35
C GLN A 206 32.88 -23.76 -79.58
N ILE A 207 31.76 -23.02 -79.53
CA ILE A 207 30.89 -22.81 -80.69
C ILE A 207 31.65 -22.10 -81.81
N ALA A 208 32.35 -21.00 -81.51
CA ALA A 208 33.14 -20.27 -82.50
C ALA A 208 34.25 -21.14 -83.12
N ALA A 209 34.92 -21.97 -82.31
CA ALA A 209 35.91 -22.93 -82.81
C ALA A 209 35.26 -23.97 -83.73
N ALA A 210 34.09 -24.51 -83.37
CA ALA A 210 33.35 -25.45 -84.19
C ALA A 210 32.88 -24.83 -85.52
N GLU A 211 32.44 -23.57 -85.52
CA GLU A 211 32.13 -22.80 -86.73
C GLU A 211 33.37 -22.62 -87.62
N GLY A 212 34.54 -22.34 -87.02
CA GLY A 212 35.82 -22.30 -87.71
C GLY A 212 36.15 -23.63 -88.41
N TYR A 213 36.13 -24.75 -87.67
CA TYR A 213 36.34 -26.08 -88.24
C TYR A 213 35.31 -26.41 -89.32
N HIS A 214 34.06 -25.98 -89.18
CA HIS A 214 33.03 -26.18 -90.20
C HIS A 214 33.38 -25.46 -91.51
N ASN A 215 33.86 -24.20 -91.42
CA ASN A 215 34.30 -23.44 -92.59
C ASN A 215 35.50 -24.09 -93.27
N ASP A 216 36.48 -24.58 -92.50
CA ASP A 216 37.65 -25.31 -93.04
C ASP A 216 37.21 -26.58 -93.77
N ILE A 217 36.29 -27.36 -93.18
CA ILE A 217 35.71 -28.54 -93.83
C ILE A 217 35.02 -28.16 -95.14
N MET A 218 34.30 -27.04 -95.19
CA MET A 218 33.65 -26.57 -96.41
C MET A 218 34.66 -26.16 -97.49
N GLN A 219 35.74 -25.48 -97.13
CA GLN A 219 36.83 -25.15 -98.07
C GLN A 219 37.53 -26.41 -98.59
N LEU A 220 37.86 -27.35 -97.69
CA LEU A 220 38.47 -28.63 -98.06
C LEU A 220 37.56 -29.45 -98.99
N LYS A 221 36.23 -29.45 -98.75
CA LYS A 221 35.26 -30.07 -99.65
C LYS A 221 35.30 -29.46 -101.05
N GLU A 222 35.40 -28.13 -101.16
CA GLU A 222 35.47 -27.45 -102.46
C GLU A 222 36.82 -27.70 -103.16
N GLN A 223 37.93 -27.67 -102.43
CA GLN A 223 39.24 -28.03 -102.95
C GLN A 223 39.26 -29.47 -103.47
N LEU A 224 38.70 -30.41 -102.70
CA LEU A 224 38.61 -31.82 -103.09
C LEU A 224 37.77 -31.99 -104.36
N LYS A 225 36.67 -31.25 -104.49
CA LYS A 225 35.84 -31.24 -105.71
C LYS A 225 36.62 -30.75 -106.93
N HIS A 226 37.46 -29.72 -106.77
CA HIS A 226 38.33 -29.23 -107.83
C HIS A 226 39.41 -30.24 -108.23
N GLU A 227 40.05 -30.90 -107.26
CA GLU A 227 41.04 -31.95 -107.53
C GLU A 227 40.41 -33.20 -108.17
N TYR A 228 39.19 -33.57 -107.78
CA TYR A 228 38.44 -34.63 -108.49
C TYR A 228 38.19 -34.25 -109.96
N ALA A 229 37.80 -33.00 -110.25
CA ALA A 229 37.61 -32.55 -111.62
C ALA A 229 38.91 -32.59 -112.46
N LYS A 230 40.03 -32.13 -111.88
CA LYS A 230 41.35 -32.26 -112.53
C LYS A 230 41.74 -33.72 -112.77
N ASN A 231 41.47 -34.60 -111.80
CA ASN A 231 41.79 -36.01 -111.95
C ASN A 231 40.94 -36.67 -113.05
N ASP A 232 39.68 -36.27 -113.21
CA ASP A 232 38.84 -36.70 -114.33
C ASP A 232 39.38 -36.19 -115.68
N GLU A 233 39.85 -34.93 -115.74
CA GLU A 233 40.54 -34.37 -116.90
C GLU A 233 41.80 -35.17 -117.24
N HIS A 234 42.68 -35.40 -116.26
CA HIS A 234 43.89 -36.22 -116.44
C HIS A 234 43.56 -37.66 -116.82
N GLN A 235 42.48 -38.26 -116.31
CA GLN A 235 42.03 -39.58 -116.75
C GLN A 235 41.63 -39.56 -118.23
N THR A 236 40.97 -38.50 -118.67
CA THR A 236 40.57 -38.30 -120.06
C THR A 236 41.80 -38.12 -120.95
N GLU A 237 42.78 -37.35 -120.49
CA GLU A 237 44.06 -37.13 -121.16
C GLU A 237 44.89 -38.42 -121.26
N VAL A 238 45.01 -39.19 -120.18
CA VAL A 238 45.68 -40.51 -120.18
C VAL A 238 44.98 -41.50 -121.10
N LYS A 239 43.63 -41.49 -121.18
CA LYS A 239 42.89 -42.30 -122.15
C LYS A 239 43.23 -41.89 -123.58
N SER A 240 43.27 -40.59 -123.87
CA SER A 240 43.68 -40.06 -125.18
C SER A 240 45.10 -40.48 -125.54
N LEU A 241 46.07 -40.31 -124.63
CA LEU A 241 47.47 -40.70 -124.83
C LEU A 241 47.62 -42.22 -125.02
N LYS A 242 46.85 -43.04 -124.29
CA LYS A 242 46.83 -44.49 -124.50
C LYS A 242 46.33 -44.86 -125.89
N GLU A 243 45.31 -44.19 -126.40
CA GLU A 243 44.79 -44.44 -127.75
C GLU A 243 45.81 -43.99 -128.81
N GLN A 244 46.45 -42.84 -128.60
CA GLN A 244 47.54 -42.35 -129.43
C GLN A 244 48.72 -43.33 -129.48
N MET A 245 49.13 -43.90 -128.34
CA MET A 245 50.16 -44.93 -128.31
C MET A 245 49.73 -46.24 -128.97
N LYS A 246 48.44 -46.62 -128.93
CA LYS A 246 47.97 -47.79 -129.69
C LYS A 246 48.09 -47.56 -131.19
N ASP A 247 47.74 -46.35 -131.64
CA ASP A 247 47.85 -45.97 -133.05
C ASP A 247 49.31 -45.99 -133.51
N GLU A 248 50.23 -45.42 -132.72
CA GLU A 248 51.68 -45.47 -132.98
C GLU A 248 52.23 -46.90 -132.95
N HIS A 249 51.79 -47.73 -132.01
CA HIS A 249 52.19 -49.13 -131.94
C HIS A 249 51.61 -49.93 -133.12
N MET A 250 50.42 -49.59 -133.61
CA MET A 250 49.83 -50.19 -134.82
C MET A 250 50.62 -49.76 -136.07
N GLN A 251 51.00 -48.49 -136.18
CA GLN A 251 51.88 -48.00 -137.25
C GLN A 251 53.24 -48.71 -137.22
N SER A 252 53.88 -48.78 -136.06
CA SER A 252 55.17 -49.48 -135.89
C SER A 252 55.04 -50.97 -136.21
N ARG A 253 53.93 -51.61 -135.84
CA ARG A 253 53.67 -53.02 -136.16
C ARG A 253 53.50 -53.23 -137.68
N ASN A 254 52.81 -52.32 -138.36
CA ASN A 254 52.66 -52.37 -139.81
C ASN A 254 53.99 -52.17 -140.53
N GLU A 255 54.85 -51.25 -140.05
CA GLU A 255 56.21 -51.07 -140.58
C GLU A 255 57.08 -52.32 -140.39
N ILE A 256 57.03 -52.94 -139.20
CA ILE A 256 57.74 -54.21 -138.95
C ILE A 256 57.24 -55.31 -139.89
N GLN A 257 55.94 -55.38 -140.14
CA GLN A 257 55.37 -56.38 -141.05
C GLN A 257 55.85 -56.17 -142.49
N GLN A 258 55.91 -54.91 -142.94
CA GLN A 258 56.49 -54.53 -144.24
C GLN A 258 57.98 -54.91 -144.35
N LEU A 259 58.75 -54.68 -143.28
CA LEU A 259 60.16 -55.08 -143.22
C LEU A 259 60.33 -56.60 -143.24
N THR A 260 59.41 -57.34 -142.62
CA THR A 260 59.43 -58.82 -142.61
C THR A 260 59.09 -59.40 -143.98
N GLU A 261 58.14 -58.80 -144.69
CA GLU A 261 57.82 -59.15 -146.09
C GLU A 261 59.02 -58.88 -147.01
N ASN A 262 59.71 -57.75 -146.82
CA ASN A 262 60.96 -57.46 -147.52
C ASN A 262 62.05 -58.50 -147.21
N GLU A 263 62.19 -58.91 -145.95
CA GLU A 263 63.17 -59.92 -145.52
C GLU A 263 62.88 -61.31 -146.15
N MET A 264 61.60 -61.69 -146.25
CA MET A 264 61.21 -62.93 -146.95
C MET A 264 61.53 -62.87 -148.44
N HIS A 265 61.39 -61.70 -149.07
CA HIS A 265 61.75 -61.51 -150.47
C HIS A 265 63.27 -61.66 -150.69
N TYR A 266 64.09 -61.04 -149.83
CA TYR A 266 65.55 -61.21 -149.86
C TYR A 266 66.00 -62.65 -149.56
N LYS A 267 65.30 -63.38 -148.69
CA LYS A 267 65.59 -64.80 -148.42
C LYS A 267 65.24 -65.72 -149.59
N ALA A 268 64.20 -65.39 -150.37
CA ALA A 268 63.87 -66.10 -151.61
C ALA A 268 64.95 -65.90 -152.68
N ASP A 269 65.45 -64.67 -152.84
CA ASP A 269 66.54 -64.36 -153.76
C ASP A 269 67.83 -65.12 -153.39
N ILE A 270 68.17 -65.19 -152.09
CA ILE A 270 69.35 -65.94 -151.61
C ILE A 270 69.22 -67.46 -151.86
N ALA A 271 68.01 -68.02 -151.82
CA ALA A 271 67.77 -69.43 -152.13
C ALA A 271 68.00 -69.75 -153.63
N GLU A 272 67.66 -68.79 -154.51
CA GLU A 272 67.92 -68.89 -155.96
C GLU A 272 69.43 -68.88 -156.27
N TYR A 273 70.19 -67.99 -155.60
CA TYR A 273 71.65 -67.95 -155.72
C TYR A 273 72.34 -69.22 -155.18
N ARG A 274 71.80 -69.86 -154.12
CA ARG A 274 72.31 -71.15 -153.61
C ARG A 274 72.03 -72.32 -154.56
N GLY A 275 70.90 -72.32 -155.26
CA GLY A 275 70.59 -73.31 -156.29
C GLY A 275 71.53 -73.24 -157.50
N GLY A 276 72.01 -72.04 -157.85
CA GLY A 276 73.00 -71.83 -158.90
C GLY A 276 74.39 -72.37 -158.57
N ILE A 277 74.83 -72.27 -157.31
CA ILE A 277 76.18 -72.67 -156.89
C ILE A 277 76.36 -74.20 -156.80
N GLN A 278 75.31 -74.97 -156.51
CA GLN A 278 75.40 -76.44 -156.45
C GLN A 278 75.51 -77.11 -157.83
N LYS A 279 75.05 -76.46 -158.91
CA LYS A 279 75.22 -76.97 -160.29
C LYS A 279 76.64 -76.80 -160.84
N LEU A 280 77.50 -76.00 -160.20
CA LEU A 280 78.88 -75.74 -160.63
C LEU A 280 79.94 -76.70 -160.05
N LYS A 281 79.57 -77.63 -159.15
CA LYS A 281 80.51 -78.63 -158.58
C LYS A 281 80.50 -80.00 -159.30
N GLN A 282 79.98 -80.05 -160.54
CA GLN A 282 80.02 -81.23 -161.44
C GLN A 282 81.10 -81.15 -162.53
N GLN A 283 82.22 -80.47 -162.27
CA GLN A 283 83.42 -80.45 -163.14
C GLN A 283 84.68 -80.48 -162.29
#